data_AF-A0A1F8JH86-F1
#
_entry.id   AF-A0A1F8JH86-F1
#
_cell.length_a   1.000
_cell.length_b   1.000
_cell.length_c   1.000
_cell.angle_alpha   90.00
_cell.angle_beta   90.00
_cell.angle_gamma   90.00
#
_symmetry.space_group_name_H-M   'P 1'
#
loop_
_entity.id
_entity.type
_entity.pdbx_description
1 polymer ?
#
loop_
_entity_poly.entity_id
_entity_poly.type
_entity_poly.pdbx_seq_one_letter_code
_entity_poly.pdbx_strand_id
1 'polypeptide(L)'
;MFDIPVDTTIKNDFSKTVFIKNIVKNNILAGIIKIPKKEDFNQTYNELPRTLEDEKKIHDLITSLGIHGKLTLLLHHEKRLRKIGDEVRYLHPYKFLGYIFKNEDLKPHMLNIFDDYFKRTNFLKDFSQTMDIYDLKNKLLIYLDDFAQEINVPSEELRPFIIEKDWSNFLRYITFYK
;
A
#
# COMPACT_ATOMS: atom_id res chain seq x y z
N MET A 1 53.80 -7.83 12.49
CA MET A 1 53.89 -8.22 11.06
C MET A 1 53.15 -9.55 10.94
N PHE A 2 51.95 -9.66 10.36
CA PHE A 2 51.18 -8.78 9.50
C PHE A 2 49.68 -8.98 9.78
N ASP A 3 48.94 -7.89 9.85
CA ASP A 3 47.47 -7.86 9.79
C ASP A 3 47.01 -8.24 8.38
N ILE A 4 46.05 -9.16 8.28
CA ILE A 4 45.37 -9.48 7.02
C ILE A 4 43.98 -8.82 7.09
N PRO A 5 43.65 -7.87 6.19
CA PRO A 5 42.32 -7.30 6.13
C PRO A 5 41.36 -8.26 5.41
N VAL A 6 40.22 -8.53 6.02
CA VAL A 6 39.11 -9.22 5.35
C VAL A 6 38.26 -8.16 4.65
N ASP A 7 38.46 -8.01 3.35
CA ASP A 7 37.58 -7.25 2.47
C ASP A 7 36.34 -8.10 2.15
N THR A 8 35.26 -7.87 2.89
CA THR A 8 33.92 -8.34 2.54
C THR A 8 33.19 -7.26 1.76
N THR A 9 33.59 -7.06 0.52
CA THR A 9 32.77 -6.36 -0.45
C THR A 9 32.57 -7.24 -1.68
N ILE A 10 31.33 -7.22 -2.19
CA ILE A 10 30.88 -7.75 -3.49
C ILE A 10 30.31 -9.18 -3.45
N LYS A 11 28.97 -9.26 -3.33
CA LYS A 11 28.08 -9.85 -4.35
C LYS A 11 26.62 -9.78 -3.88
N ASN A 12 25.93 -8.68 -4.18
CA ASN A 12 24.46 -8.68 -4.10
C ASN A 12 23.72 -7.83 -5.16
N ASP A 13 24.42 -7.39 -6.22
CA ASP A 13 23.81 -6.57 -7.28
C ASP A 13 23.34 -7.36 -8.52
N PHE A 14 23.79 -8.60 -8.69
CA PHE A 14 23.46 -9.35 -9.90
C PHE A 14 22.04 -9.95 -9.88
N SER A 15 21.45 -10.19 -8.70
CA SER A 15 20.10 -10.78 -8.60
C SER A 15 18.98 -9.75 -8.82
N LYS A 16 19.13 -8.53 -8.31
CA LYS A 16 18.13 -7.46 -8.47
C LYS A 16 18.01 -6.99 -9.91
N THR A 17 19.14 -6.90 -10.63
CA THR A 17 19.19 -6.36 -11.99
C THR A 17 18.53 -7.29 -13.01
N VAL A 18 18.63 -8.60 -12.82
CA VAL A 18 18.02 -9.60 -13.71
C VAL A 18 16.51 -9.71 -13.49
N PHE A 19 16.03 -9.59 -12.25
CA PHE A 19 14.59 -9.59 -11.95
C PHE A 19 13.87 -8.33 -12.42
N ILE A 20 14.47 -7.15 -12.25
CA ILE A 20 13.90 -5.88 -12.76
C ILE A 20 13.81 -5.91 -14.29
N LYS A 21 14.80 -6.48 -14.99
CA LYS A 21 14.76 -6.61 -16.46
C LYS A 21 13.60 -7.48 -16.96
N ASN A 22 13.23 -8.54 -16.23
CA ASN A 22 12.09 -9.39 -16.63
C ASN A 22 10.72 -8.74 -16.37
N ILE A 23 10.59 -7.90 -15.33
CA ILE A 23 9.38 -7.09 -15.11
C ILE A 23 9.25 -6.00 -16.18
N VAL A 24 10.36 -5.41 -16.62
CA VAL A 24 10.35 -4.37 -17.65
C VAL A 24 10.12 -4.94 -19.06
N LYS A 25 10.64 -6.13 -19.38
CA LYS A 25 10.49 -6.73 -20.73
C LYS A 25 9.06 -7.20 -21.06
N ASN A 26 8.26 -7.56 -20.06
CA ASN A 26 6.86 -7.94 -20.28
C ASN A 26 5.90 -6.73 -20.32
N ASN A 27 6.41 -5.50 -20.22
CA ASN A 27 5.63 -4.26 -20.25
C ASN A 27 5.85 -3.47 -21.55
N ILE A 28 5.69 -4.12 -22.72
CA ILE A 28 5.57 -3.43 -24.02
C ILE A 28 4.12 -2.91 -24.23
N LEU A 29 3.34 -2.81 -23.14
CA LEU A 29 2.11 -2.01 -23.04
C LEU A 29 2.36 -0.71 -22.24
N ALA A 30 3.60 -0.21 -22.24
CA ALA A 30 4.05 1.01 -21.56
C ALA A 30 3.55 2.32 -22.20
N GLY A 31 2.26 2.41 -22.52
CA GLY A 31 1.55 3.67 -22.65
C GLY A 31 0.59 3.78 -21.47
N ILE A 32 0.77 4.78 -20.60
CA ILE A 32 -0.07 5.08 -19.42
C ILE A 32 0.28 4.28 -18.14
N ILE A 33 1.55 3.99 -17.88
CA ILE A 33 2.01 3.86 -16.48
C ILE A 33 2.68 5.17 -16.13
N LYS A 34 1.96 6.04 -15.41
CA LYS A 34 2.53 7.24 -14.79
C LYS A 34 3.40 6.74 -13.63
N ILE A 35 4.61 6.28 -13.96
CA ILE A 35 5.63 5.96 -12.98
C ILE A 35 5.76 7.21 -12.10
N PRO A 36 5.60 7.12 -10.76
CA PRO A 36 5.76 8.28 -9.90
C PRO A 36 7.12 8.90 -10.20
N LYS A 37 7.15 10.23 -10.41
CA LYS A 37 8.40 10.97 -10.59
C LYS A 37 9.34 10.57 -9.45
N LYS A 38 10.63 10.55 -9.73
CA LYS A 38 11.69 10.33 -8.73
C LYS A 38 11.61 11.48 -7.72
N GLU A 39 10.69 11.37 -6.75
CA GLU A 39 10.44 12.39 -5.73
C GLU A 39 11.68 12.52 -4.85
N ASP A 40 12.07 13.77 -4.62
CA ASP A 40 13.14 14.13 -3.71
C ASP A 40 12.84 13.58 -2.31
N PHE A 41 13.86 13.00 -1.69
CA PHE A 41 13.81 12.32 -0.38
C PHE A 41 13.51 13.25 0.82
N ASN A 42 12.98 14.44 0.58
CA ASN A 42 12.79 15.51 1.55
C ASN A 42 11.32 15.84 1.87
N GLN A 43 10.36 15.14 1.26
CA GLN A 43 8.95 15.37 1.57
C GLN A 43 8.59 14.74 2.91
N THR A 44 7.97 15.52 3.78
CA THR A 44 7.34 15.05 5.02
C THR A 44 6.06 14.29 4.71
N TYR A 45 5.57 13.49 5.67
CA TYR A 45 4.31 12.77 5.50
C TYR A 45 3.13 13.70 5.18
N ASN A 46 3.08 14.91 5.74
CA ASN A 46 2.01 15.87 5.52
C ASN A 46 2.00 16.47 4.11
N GLU A 47 3.13 16.44 3.41
CA GLU A 47 3.27 16.95 2.04
C GLU A 47 2.91 15.89 0.98
N LEU A 48 2.72 14.63 1.39
CA LEU A 48 2.29 13.58 0.49
C LEU A 48 0.89 13.89 -0.06
N PRO A 49 0.65 13.67 -1.37
CA PRO A 49 -0.59 14.04 -2.00
C PRO A 49 -1.77 13.25 -1.43
N ARG A 50 -2.82 13.98 -1.06
CA ARG A 50 -4.19 13.48 -0.83
C ARG A 50 -5.15 14.65 -1.01
N THR A 51 -5.74 14.77 -2.19
CA THR A 51 -6.70 15.84 -2.49
C THR A 51 -8.11 15.45 -2.08
N LEU A 52 -9.02 16.42 -1.99
CA LEU A 52 -10.44 16.16 -1.72
C LEU A 52 -11.09 15.25 -2.79
N GLU A 53 -10.61 15.29 -4.03
CA GLU A 53 -11.09 14.40 -5.09
C GLU A 53 -10.66 12.94 -4.82
N ASP A 54 -9.43 12.74 -4.36
CA ASP A 54 -8.94 11.42 -3.95
C ASP A 54 -9.74 10.87 -2.77
N GLU A 55 -10.03 11.70 -1.78
CA GLU A 55 -10.84 11.33 -0.62
C GLU A 55 -12.24 10.86 -1.02
N LYS A 56 -12.89 11.56 -1.95
CA LYS A 56 -14.18 11.11 -2.53
C LYS A 56 -14.07 9.77 -3.24
N LYS A 57 -12.99 9.55 -3.98
CA LYS A 57 -12.73 8.28 -4.68
C LYS A 57 -12.48 7.14 -3.71
N ILE A 58 -11.67 7.36 -2.66
CA ILE A 58 -11.42 6.39 -1.60
C ILE A 58 -12.73 6.05 -0.88
N HIS A 59 -13.51 7.07 -0.52
CA HIS A 59 -14.80 6.89 0.14
C HIS A 59 -15.74 6.03 -0.71
N ASP A 60 -15.91 6.36 -1.99
CA ASP A 60 -16.75 5.61 -2.92
C ASP A 60 -16.26 4.16 -3.12
N LEU A 61 -14.95 3.97 -3.25
CA LEU A 61 -14.32 2.65 -3.38
C LEU A 61 -14.60 1.75 -2.17
N ILE A 62 -14.29 2.25 -0.96
CA ILE A 62 -14.41 1.48 0.28
C ILE A 62 -15.87 1.24 0.64
N THR A 63 -16.73 2.25 0.48
CA THR A 63 -18.17 2.11 0.72
C THR A 63 -18.79 1.09 -0.24
N SER A 64 -18.49 1.17 -1.54
CA SER A 64 -19.00 0.24 -2.54
C SER A 64 -18.56 -1.21 -2.26
N LEU A 65 -17.28 -1.40 -1.90
CA LEU A 65 -16.76 -2.73 -1.52
C LEU A 65 -17.41 -3.25 -0.24
N GLY A 66 -17.61 -2.39 0.76
CA GLY A 66 -18.20 -2.74 2.05
C GLY A 66 -19.69 -3.10 1.95
N ILE A 67 -20.47 -2.39 1.13
CA ILE A 67 -21.93 -2.56 1.03
C ILE A 67 -22.32 -3.71 0.10
N HIS A 68 -21.69 -3.84 -1.06
CA HIS A 68 -22.16 -4.77 -2.09
C HIS A 68 -21.64 -6.19 -1.87
N GLY A 69 -22.52 -7.18 -2.07
CA GLY A 69 -22.12 -8.59 -2.07
C GLY A 69 -21.29 -8.97 -3.30
N LYS A 70 -20.63 -10.13 -3.25
CA LYS A 70 -19.76 -10.64 -4.31
C LYS A 70 -20.37 -10.58 -5.72
N LEU A 71 -21.61 -11.04 -5.88
CA LEU A 71 -22.28 -11.09 -7.20
C LEU A 71 -22.49 -9.69 -7.77
N THR A 72 -22.98 -8.76 -6.95
CA THR A 72 -23.21 -7.36 -7.33
C THR A 72 -21.89 -6.67 -7.69
N LEU A 73 -20.82 -6.93 -6.94
CA LEU A 73 -19.49 -6.41 -7.25
C LEU A 73 -19.00 -6.88 -8.63
N LEU A 74 -19.05 -8.19 -8.90
CA LEU A 74 -18.59 -8.75 -10.17
C LEU A 74 -19.44 -8.31 -11.37
N LEU A 75 -20.76 -8.28 -11.22
CA LEU A 75 -21.66 -8.02 -12.35
C LEU A 75 -21.85 -6.53 -12.66
N HIS A 76 -21.78 -5.65 -11.65
CA HIS A 76 -22.20 -4.25 -11.81
C HIS A 76 -21.13 -3.22 -11.46
N HIS A 77 -20.13 -3.57 -10.64
CA HIS A 77 -19.20 -2.58 -10.11
C HIS A 77 -17.73 -2.84 -10.43
N GLU A 78 -17.34 -4.03 -10.85
CA GLU A 78 -15.92 -4.42 -11.02
C GLU A 78 -15.14 -3.42 -11.88
N LYS A 79 -15.64 -3.12 -13.09
CA LYS A 79 -14.95 -2.22 -14.02
C LYS A 79 -14.80 -0.80 -13.46
N ARG A 80 -15.84 -0.30 -12.79
CA ARG A 80 -15.82 1.03 -12.16
C ARG A 80 -14.87 1.06 -10.97
N LEU A 81 -14.93 0.08 -10.08
CA LEU A 81 -14.08 0.03 -8.88
C LEU A 81 -12.62 -0.19 -9.25
N ARG A 82 -12.33 -1.00 -10.27
CA ARG A 82 -10.98 -1.12 -10.83
C ARG A 82 -10.47 0.23 -11.35
N LYS A 83 -11.29 0.95 -12.11
CA LYS A 83 -10.93 2.29 -12.61
C LYS A 83 -10.64 3.26 -11.46
N ILE A 84 -11.49 3.30 -10.43
CA ILE A 84 -11.28 4.14 -9.25
C ILE A 84 -9.98 3.74 -8.52
N GLY A 85 -9.77 2.43 -8.32
CA GLY A 85 -8.55 1.88 -7.72
C GLY A 85 -7.28 2.27 -8.49
N ASP A 86 -7.33 2.24 -9.82
CA ASP A 86 -6.23 2.69 -10.68
C ASP A 86 -5.99 4.20 -10.55
N GLU A 87 -7.06 5.00 -10.45
CA GLU A 87 -6.98 6.46 -10.28
C GLU A 87 -6.36 6.88 -8.94
N VAL A 88 -6.53 6.09 -7.87
CA VAL A 88 -5.96 6.39 -6.54
C VAL A 88 -4.64 5.65 -6.27
N ARG A 89 -4.16 4.81 -7.20
CA ARG A 89 -2.94 3.99 -7.01
C ARG A 89 -1.66 4.82 -6.80
N TYR A 90 -1.65 6.07 -7.24
CA TYR A 90 -0.49 6.95 -7.08
C TYR A 90 -0.31 7.46 -5.64
N LEU A 91 -1.34 7.35 -4.80
CA LEU A 91 -1.29 7.78 -3.42
C LEU A 91 -0.33 6.91 -2.62
N HIS A 92 0.32 7.51 -1.62
CA HIS A 92 1.08 6.74 -0.66
C HIS A 92 0.15 5.78 0.11
N PRO A 93 0.51 4.49 0.32
CA PRO A 93 -0.35 3.52 1.00
C PRO A 93 -0.84 3.99 2.37
N TYR A 94 0.04 4.61 3.16
CA TYR A 94 -0.34 5.20 4.45
C TYR A 94 -1.27 6.41 4.35
N LYS A 95 -1.28 7.17 3.26
CA LYS A 95 -2.28 8.24 3.08
C LYS A 95 -3.65 7.68 2.70
N PHE A 96 -3.66 6.64 1.89
CA PHE A 96 -4.86 5.88 1.57
C PHE A 96 -5.47 5.25 2.82
N LEU A 97 -4.68 4.49 3.60
CA LEU A 97 -5.14 3.88 4.85
C LEU A 97 -5.45 4.90 5.94
N GLY A 98 -4.63 5.95 6.06
CA GLY A 98 -4.82 7.01 7.04
C GLY A 98 -6.19 7.67 6.89
N TYR A 99 -6.61 7.94 5.65
CA TYR A 99 -7.96 8.45 5.40
C TYR A 99 -9.04 7.45 5.81
N ILE A 100 -8.88 6.17 5.49
CA ILE A 100 -9.87 5.13 5.82
C ILE A 100 -10.06 4.99 7.32
N PHE A 101 -8.97 4.86 8.09
CA PHE A 101 -9.03 4.59 9.53
C PHE A 101 -9.20 5.85 10.38
N LYS A 102 -9.02 7.04 9.81
CA LYS A 102 -9.38 8.31 10.47
C LYS A 102 -10.87 8.64 10.34
N ASN A 103 -11.53 8.18 9.27
CA ASN A 103 -12.96 8.42 9.05
C ASN A 103 -13.79 7.29 9.68
N GLU A 104 -14.51 7.61 10.74
CA GLU A 104 -15.39 6.65 11.45
C GLU A 104 -16.43 5.99 10.53
N ASP A 105 -16.90 6.71 9.51
CA ASP A 105 -17.88 6.17 8.54
C ASP A 105 -17.31 5.05 7.65
N LEU A 106 -16.00 5.02 7.42
CA LEU A 106 -15.36 4.03 6.55
C LEU A 106 -14.88 2.78 7.30
N LYS A 107 -14.67 2.87 8.62
CA LYS A 107 -14.23 1.73 9.44
C LYS A 107 -15.19 0.53 9.36
N PRO A 108 -16.53 0.68 9.48
CA PRO A 108 -17.45 -0.45 9.34
C PRO A 108 -17.39 -1.10 7.95
N HIS A 109 -17.16 -0.31 6.90
CA HIS A 109 -17.01 -0.84 5.55
C HIS A 109 -15.73 -1.65 5.40
N MET A 110 -14.62 -1.21 6.00
CA MET A 110 -13.39 -2.00 6.07
C MET A 110 -13.58 -3.30 6.84
N LEU A 111 -14.30 -3.27 7.97
CA LEU A 111 -14.64 -4.47 8.71
C LEU A 111 -15.41 -5.46 7.83
N ASN A 112 -16.43 -5.01 7.11
CA ASN A 112 -17.18 -5.85 6.17
C ASN A 112 -16.33 -6.42 5.03
N ILE A 113 -15.35 -5.64 4.53
CA ILE A 113 -14.39 -6.11 3.53
C ILE A 113 -13.49 -7.19 4.13
N PHE A 114 -13.05 -7.01 5.37
CA PHE A 114 -12.19 -7.95 6.07
C PHE A 114 -12.90 -9.22 6.52
N ASP A 115 -14.20 -9.18 6.82
CA ASP A 115 -14.96 -10.36 7.21
C ASP A 115 -15.32 -11.25 6.00
N ASP A 116 -15.51 -10.66 4.82
CA ASP A 116 -15.75 -11.39 3.57
C ASP A 116 -14.44 -11.90 2.96
N TYR A 117 -14.27 -13.23 2.92
CA TYR A 117 -13.07 -13.88 2.37
C TYR A 117 -12.74 -13.41 0.94
N PHE A 118 -13.74 -13.29 0.07
CA PHE A 118 -13.53 -12.91 -1.33
C PHE A 118 -13.07 -11.46 -1.47
N LYS A 119 -13.71 -10.54 -0.73
CA LYS A 119 -13.32 -9.12 -0.73
C LYS A 119 -11.94 -8.94 -0.12
N ARG A 120 -11.69 -9.57 1.03
CA ARG A 120 -10.41 -9.53 1.74
C ARG A 120 -9.27 -10.02 0.86
N THR A 121 -9.42 -11.18 0.21
CA THR A 121 -8.35 -11.74 -0.65
C THR A 121 -8.03 -10.83 -1.84
N ASN A 122 -9.04 -10.27 -2.51
CA ASN A 122 -8.80 -9.36 -3.63
C ASN A 122 -8.17 -8.04 -3.19
N PHE A 123 -8.67 -7.46 -2.09
CA PHE A 123 -8.11 -6.24 -1.53
C PHE A 123 -6.66 -6.43 -1.07
N LEU A 124 -6.37 -7.51 -0.32
CA LEU A 124 -5.03 -7.82 0.16
C LEU A 124 -4.04 -8.05 -0.97
N LYS A 125 -4.47 -8.66 -2.07
CA LYS A 125 -3.60 -8.91 -3.22
C LYS A 125 -3.06 -7.60 -3.80
N ASP A 126 -3.94 -6.66 -4.12
CA ASP A 126 -3.55 -5.39 -4.72
C ASP A 126 -2.83 -4.49 -3.70
N PHE A 127 -3.26 -4.54 -2.43
CA PHE A 127 -2.63 -3.82 -1.33
C PHE A 127 -1.18 -4.28 -1.09
N SER A 128 -0.95 -5.59 -0.96
CA SER A 128 0.36 -6.18 -0.70
C SER A 128 1.38 -5.82 -1.80
N GLN A 129 0.95 -5.92 -3.06
CA GLN A 129 1.78 -5.50 -4.19
C GLN A 129 2.19 -4.02 -4.11
N THR A 130 1.25 -3.16 -3.70
CA THR A 130 1.55 -1.73 -3.51
C THR A 130 2.52 -1.52 -2.36
N MET A 131 2.31 -2.18 -1.22
CA MET A 131 3.20 -2.11 -0.06
C MET A 131 4.63 -2.54 -0.41
N ASP A 132 4.79 -3.67 -1.11
CA ASP A 132 6.10 -4.17 -1.53
C ASP A 132 6.86 -3.15 -2.41
N ILE A 133 6.16 -2.45 -3.30
CA ILE A 133 6.76 -1.40 -4.15
C ILE A 133 7.29 -0.22 -3.31
N TYR A 134 6.56 0.18 -2.27
CA TYR A 134 6.97 1.30 -1.40
C TYR A 134 8.04 0.86 -0.38
N ASP A 135 7.98 -0.38 0.09
CA ASP A 135 8.99 -0.98 0.97
C ASP A 135 10.36 -1.08 0.28
N LEU A 136 10.39 -1.51 -0.98
CA LEU A 136 11.63 -1.56 -1.78
C LEU A 136 12.33 -0.18 -1.91
N LYS A 137 11.59 0.91 -1.71
CA LYS A 137 12.10 2.28 -1.74
C LYS A 137 12.41 2.83 -0.34
N ASN A 138 12.31 2.00 0.69
CA ASN A 138 12.39 2.35 2.11
C ASN A 138 11.43 3.49 2.50
N LYS A 139 10.31 3.66 1.76
CA LYS A 139 9.36 4.75 1.98
C LYS A 139 8.34 4.45 3.07
N LEU A 140 8.16 3.19 3.46
CA LEU A 140 7.22 2.81 4.51
C LEU A 140 7.74 3.21 5.89
N LEU A 141 8.92 2.73 6.30
CA LEU A 141 9.43 2.98 7.65
C LEU A 141 9.63 4.47 7.97
N ILE A 142 9.99 5.29 6.98
CA ILE A 142 10.20 6.74 7.16
C ILE A 142 8.92 7.45 7.59
N TYR A 143 7.76 7.00 7.12
CA TYR A 143 6.47 7.62 7.40
C TYR A 143 5.62 6.85 8.41
N LEU A 144 6.18 5.82 9.05
CA LEU A 144 5.42 4.94 9.94
C LEU A 144 4.92 5.69 11.17
N ASP A 145 5.77 6.50 11.81
CA ASP A 145 5.41 7.21 13.05
C ASP A 145 4.30 8.25 12.78
N ASP A 146 4.40 9.01 11.70
CA ASP A 146 3.38 9.99 11.30
C ASP A 146 2.04 9.32 10.95
N PHE A 147 2.09 8.18 10.25
CA PHE A 147 0.90 7.39 9.92
C PHE A 147 0.23 6.84 11.18
N ALA A 148 1.03 6.26 12.07
CA ALA A 148 0.57 5.68 13.32
C ALA A 148 -0.12 6.76 14.19
N GLN A 149 0.47 7.96 14.25
CA GLN A 149 -0.14 9.12 14.86
C GLN A 149 -1.46 9.53 14.18
N GLU A 150 -1.55 9.55 12.84
CA GLU A 150 -2.77 9.92 12.12
C GLU A 150 -3.95 9.00 12.47
N ILE A 151 -3.69 7.70 12.72
CA ILE A 151 -4.73 6.71 13.06
C ILE A 151 -4.81 6.40 14.56
N ASN A 152 -4.08 7.13 15.41
CA ASN A 152 -4.00 6.93 16.86
C ASN A 152 -3.59 5.50 17.30
N VAL A 153 -2.61 4.91 16.61
CA VAL A 153 -2.02 3.61 16.92
C VAL A 153 -0.55 3.80 17.30
N PRO A 154 0.00 3.12 18.31
CA PRO A 154 1.43 3.14 18.59
C PRO A 154 2.24 2.54 17.43
N SER A 155 3.28 3.24 16.97
CA SER A 155 4.05 2.80 15.80
C SER A 155 4.86 1.53 16.08
N GLU A 156 5.22 1.30 17.35
CA GLU A 156 5.90 0.12 17.87
C GLU A 156 5.07 -1.15 17.68
N GLU A 157 3.75 -1.05 17.71
CA GLU A 157 2.85 -2.18 17.48
C GLU A 157 2.70 -2.49 15.98
N LEU A 158 2.89 -1.49 15.11
CA LEU A 158 2.82 -1.64 13.66
C LEU A 158 4.14 -2.11 13.05
N ARG A 159 5.26 -1.72 13.65
CA ARG A 159 6.62 -1.94 13.13
C ARG A 159 6.95 -3.40 12.80
N PRO A 160 6.60 -4.40 13.64
CA PRO A 160 6.88 -5.81 13.34
C PRO A 160 6.26 -6.25 12.02
N PHE A 161 5.02 -5.87 11.74
CA PHE A 161 4.35 -6.25 10.49
C PHE A 161 5.01 -5.65 9.25
N ILE A 162 5.60 -4.45 9.37
CA ILE A 162 6.34 -3.84 8.27
C ILE A 162 7.67 -4.56 8.01
N ILE A 163 8.40 -4.89 9.08
CA ILE A 163 9.69 -5.60 8.98
C ILE A 163 9.49 -7.01 8.42
N GLU A 164 8.46 -7.72 8.88
CA GLU A 164 8.14 -9.09 8.46
C GLU A 164 7.37 -9.15 7.13
N LYS A 165 6.96 -7.99 6.60
CA LYS A 165 6.09 -7.87 5.41
C LYS A 165 4.76 -8.60 5.55
N ASP A 166 4.26 -8.66 6.78
CA ASP A 166 2.99 -9.29 7.09
C ASP A 166 1.83 -8.31 6.88
N TRP A 167 1.55 -8.01 5.62
CA TRP A 167 0.52 -7.06 5.21
C TRP A 167 -0.88 -7.49 5.63
N SER A 168 -1.10 -8.81 5.73
CA SER A 168 -2.37 -9.38 6.18
C SER A 168 -2.61 -9.07 7.65
N ASN A 169 -1.65 -9.38 8.52
CA ASN A 169 -1.79 -9.07 9.95
C ASN A 169 -1.68 -7.58 10.23
N PHE A 170 -0.92 -6.81 9.45
CA PHE A 170 -0.90 -5.35 9.52
C PHE A 170 -2.31 -4.76 9.34
N LEU A 171 -2.99 -5.09 8.23
CA LEU A 171 -4.33 -4.57 7.99
C LEU A 171 -5.36 -5.11 8.98
N ARG A 172 -5.24 -6.39 9.35
CA ARG A 172 -6.10 -6.97 10.39
C ARG A 172 -5.95 -6.19 11.70
N TYR A 173 -4.71 -5.95 12.13
CA TYR A 173 -4.43 -5.24 13.37
C TYR A 173 -5.11 -3.87 13.40
N ILE A 174 -4.89 -3.02 12.39
CA ILE A 174 -5.48 -1.67 12.34
C ILE A 174 -7.00 -1.69 12.14
N THR A 175 -7.56 -2.73 11.50
CA THR A 175 -9.02 -2.84 11.29
C THR A 175 -9.77 -3.14 12.58
N PHE A 176 -9.14 -3.90 13.48
CA PHE A 176 -9.74 -4.30 14.75
C PHE A 176 -9.18 -3.50 15.95
N TYR A 177 -8.35 -2.50 15.69
CA TYR A 177 -7.79 -1.61 16.70
C TYR A 177 -8.87 -0.63 17.22
N LYS A 178 -8.89 -0.38 18.53
CA LYS A 178 -9.94 0.38 19.22
C LYS A 178 -9.60 1.86 19.34
#